data_AF-A0A1X7CZS9-F1
#
_entry.id   AF-A0A1X7CZS9-F1
#
_cell.length_a   1.000
_cell.length_b   1.000
_cell.length_c   1.000
_cell.angle_alpha   90.00
_cell.angle_beta   90.00
_cell.angle_gamma   90.00
#
_symmetry.space_group_name_H-M   'P 1'
#
loop_
_entity.id
_entity.type
_entity.pdbx_description
1 polymer ?
#
loop_
_entity_poly.entity_id
_entity_poly.type
_entity_poly.pdbx_seq_one_letter_code
_entity_poly.pdbx_strand_id
1 'polypeptide(L)'
;MAYNFGQDRGYLDWPDMDGGASVALMLFALVTLLVSALLFIFAIALSVRRLLDINASGLWFLLFLIPGLGTLALLILAALPPNPRGVRFDNQTIPNGTPAAAHDRGNVTYERPIARELRPDKEDNQ
;
A
#
# COMPACT_ATOMS: atom_id res chain seq x y z
N MET A 1 -68.25 24.63 3.64
CA MET A 1 -67.02 24.70 2.83
C MET A 1 -66.28 23.38 3.00
N ALA A 2 -66.29 22.52 2.00
CA ALA A 2 -65.52 21.26 2.00
C ALA A 2 -64.22 21.50 1.24
N TYR A 3 -63.08 21.33 1.90
CA TYR A 3 -61.77 21.37 1.24
C TYR A 3 -61.62 20.10 0.40
N ASN A 4 -61.50 20.25 -0.92
CA ASN A 4 -61.27 19.15 -1.84
C ASN A 4 -59.76 18.85 -1.90
N PHE A 5 -59.29 17.93 -1.05
CA PHE A 5 -57.90 17.43 -1.01
C PHE A 5 -57.44 16.68 -2.27
N GLY A 6 -58.24 16.67 -3.34
CA GLY A 6 -57.99 15.92 -4.57
C GLY A 6 -57.29 16.72 -5.67
N GLN A 7 -57.35 18.05 -5.64
CA GLN A 7 -56.80 18.92 -6.70
C GLN A 7 -55.35 19.35 -6.47
N ASP A 8 -54.80 19.04 -5.29
CA ASP A 8 -53.51 19.59 -4.85
C ASP A 8 -52.32 18.69 -5.23
N ARG A 9 -52.58 17.58 -5.92
CA ARG A 9 -51.53 16.61 -6.31
C ARG A 9 -50.64 17.06 -7.47
N GLY A 10 -50.97 18.17 -8.13
CA GLY A 10 -50.14 18.76 -9.19
C GLY A 10 -48.77 19.25 -8.71
N TYR A 11 -48.54 19.33 -7.39
CA TYR A 11 -47.25 19.70 -6.82
C TYR A 11 -46.29 18.50 -6.63
N LEU A 12 -46.82 17.28 -6.64
CA LEU A 12 -46.08 16.01 -6.53
C LEU A 12 -46.00 15.29 -7.88
N ASP A 13 -46.33 16.00 -8.95
CA ASP A 13 -46.14 15.56 -10.32
C ASP A 13 -44.64 15.73 -10.63
N TRP A 14 -43.89 14.65 -10.33
CA TRP A 14 -42.51 14.55 -10.77
C TRP A 14 -42.49 14.69 -12.30
N PRO A 15 -41.48 15.36 -12.88
CA PRO A 15 -41.40 15.55 -14.33
C PRO A 15 -41.70 14.23 -15.04
N ASP A 16 -42.60 14.26 -16.02
CA ASP A 16 -43.06 13.13 -16.85
C ASP A 16 -41.87 12.41 -17.48
N MET A 17 -41.21 11.56 -16.71
CA MET A 17 -40.18 10.65 -17.16
C MET A 17 -40.86 9.31 -17.30
N ASP A 18 -40.98 8.84 -18.53
CA ASP A 18 -41.41 7.48 -18.86
C ASP A 18 -40.76 6.52 -17.85
N GLY A 19 -41.55 5.71 -17.13
CA GLY A 19 -41.04 4.93 -16.00
C GLY A 19 -39.83 4.04 -16.32
N GLY A 20 -39.63 3.70 -17.60
CA GLY A 20 -38.43 3.01 -18.07
C GLY A 20 -37.15 3.87 -18.01
N ALA A 21 -37.24 5.17 -18.33
CA ALA A 21 -36.10 6.08 -18.30
C ALA A 21 -35.62 6.36 -16.87
N SER A 22 -36.54 6.56 -15.93
CA SER A 22 -36.20 6.78 -14.52
C SER A 22 -35.55 5.55 -13.87
N VAL A 23 -36.06 4.35 -14.16
CA VAL A 23 -35.46 3.09 -13.70
C VAL A 23 -34.07 2.90 -14.30
N ALA A 24 -33.88 3.17 -15.60
CA ALA A 24 -32.57 3.06 -16.24
C ALA A 24 -31.54 4.03 -15.63
N LEU A 25 -31.94 5.29 -15.37
CA LEU A 25 -31.07 6.28 -14.72
C LEU A 25 -30.72 5.89 -13.28
N MET A 26 -31.67 5.34 -12.53
CA MET A 26 -31.42 4.84 -11.17
C MET A 26 -30.40 3.70 -11.16
N LEU A 27 -30.55 2.72 -12.05
CA LEU A 27 -29.60 1.60 -12.15
C LEU A 27 -28.23 2.07 -12.60
N PHE A 28 -28.17 2.97 -13.59
CA PHE A 28 -26.92 3.57 -14.05
C PHE A 28 -26.21 4.29 -12.91
N ALA A 29 -26.92 5.17 -12.18
CA ALA A 29 -26.37 5.90 -11.04
C ALA A 29 -25.87 4.95 -9.94
N LEU A 30 -26.61 3.87 -9.64
CA LEU A 30 -26.19 2.87 -8.66
C LEU A 30 -24.90 2.15 -9.08
N VAL A 31 -24.81 1.72 -10.34
CA VAL A 31 -23.61 1.07 -10.87
C VAL A 31 -22.43 2.04 -10.86
N THR A 32 -22.62 3.29 -11.29
CA THR A 32 -21.57 4.32 -11.24
C THR A 32 -21.12 4.59 -9.80
N LEU A 33 -22.05 4.65 -8.84
CA LEU A 33 -21.73 4.83 -7.42
C LEU A 33 -20.89 3.66 -6.89
N LEU A 34 -21.27 2.42 -7.19
CA LEU A 34 -20.52 1.24 -6.76
C LEU A 34 -19.11 1.20 -7.36
N VAL A 35 -19.00 1.40 -8.68
CA VAL A 35 -17.71 1.40 -9.38
C VAL A 35 -16.81 2.53 -8.87
N SER A 36 -17.35 3.74 -8.70
CA SER A 36 -16.57 4.87 -8.17
C SER A 36 -16.10 4.63 -6.73
N ALA A 37 -16.94 4.05 -5.87
CA ALA A 37 -16.54 3.68 -4.50
C ALA A 37 -15.40 2.64 -4.49
N LEU A 38 -15.51 1.60 -5.31
CA LEU A 38 -14.47 0.57 -5.47
C LEU A 38 -13.14 1.19 -5.93
N LEU A 39 -13.18 2.02 -6.97
CA LEU A 39 -11.99 2.71 -7.49
C LEU A 39 -11.41 3.68 -6.46
N PHE A 40 -12.25 4.37 -5.70
CA PHE A 40 -11.81 5.30 -4.67
C PHE A 40 -11.06 4.58 -3.54
N ILE A 41 -11.60 3.46 -3.04
CA ILE A 41 -10.91 2.63 -2.04
C ILE A 41 -9.57 2.12 -2.58
N PHE A 42 -9.55 1.65 -3.83
CA PHE A 42 -8.32 1.17 -4.46
C PHE A 42 -7.26 2.28 -4.63
N ALA A 43 -7.68 3.49 -5.01
CA ALA A 43 -6.80 4.64 -5.12
C ALA A 43 -6.17 5.03 -3.78
N ILE A 44 -6.95 5.00 -2.69
CA ILE A 44 -6.44 5.23 -1.33
C ILE A 44 -5.42 4.15 -0.97
N ALA A 45 -5.74 2.87 -1.19
CA ALA A 45 -4.87 1.75 -0.86
C ALA A 45 -3.51 1.83 -1.57
N LEU A 46 -3.51 2.12 -2.89
CA LEU A 46 -2.29 2.32 -3.66
C LEU A 46 -1.46 3.51 -3.17
N SER A 47 -2.13 4.62 -2.88
CA SER A 47 -1.45 5.83 -2.41
C SER A 47 -0.78 5.60 -1.07
N VAL A 48 -1.48 4.98 -0.11
CA VAL A 48 -0.91 4.62 1.20
C VAL A 48 0.24 3.64 1.05
N ARG A 49 0.15 2.65 0.14
CA ARG A 49 1.28 1.74 -0.12
C ARG A 49 2.52 2.48 -0.61
N ARG A 50 2.36 3.43 -1.55
CA ARG A 50 3.47 4.25 -2.05
C ARG A 50 4.09 5.13 -0.97
N LEU A 51 3.26 5.72 -0.11
CA LEU A 51 3.72 6.46 1.06
C LEU A 51 4.55 5.58 2.00
N LEU A 52 4.10 4.35 2.24
CA LEU A 52 4.84 3.40 3.05
C LEU A 52 6.14 2.93 2.40
N ASP A 53 6.17 2.77 1.07
CA ASP A 53 7.38 2.38 0.31
C ASP A 53 8.51 3.44 0.45
N ILE A 54 8.16 4.72 0.67
CA ILE A 54 9.13 5.80 0.93
C ILE A 54 9.37 6.08 2.42
N ASN A 55 8.85 5.22 3.33
CA ASN A 55 8.91 5.38 4.79
C ASN A 55 8.17 6.64 5.31
N ALA A 56 7.14 7.09 4.60
CA ALA A 56 6.22 8.13 5.07
C ALA A 56 4.96 7.50 5.70
N SER A 57 4.31 8.21 6.62
CA SER A 57 3.07 7.74 7.23
C SER A 57 1.91 7.78 6.21
N GLY A 58 0.98 6.83 6.30
CA GLY A 58 -0.22 6.81 5.45
C GLY A 58 -1.12 8.06 5.62
N LEU A 59 -0.94 8.81 6.71
CA LEU A 59 -1.66 10.04 6.99
C LEU A 59 -1.33 11.17 6.00
N TRP A 60 -0.20 11.11 5.29
CA TRP A 60 0.10 12.06 4.22
C TRP A 60 -0.93 12.03 3.08
N PHE A 61 -1.68 10.93 2.94
CA PHE A 61 -2.80 10.85 2.00
C PHE A 61 -3.90 11.88 2.29
N LEU A 62 -4.07 12.35 3.55
CA LEU A 62 -5.06 13.37 3.88
C LEU A 62 -4.83 14.70 3.15
N LEU A 63 -3.62 14.94 2.60
CA LEU A 63 -3.38 16.07 1.71
C LEU A 63 -4.35 16.09 0.53
N PHE A 64 -4.85 14.94 0.06
CA PHE A 64 -5.86 14.87 -1.00
C PHE A 64 -7.11 15.72 -0.73
N LEU A 65 -7.44 15.98 0.54
CA LEU A 65 -8.57 16.84 0.93
C LEU A 65 -8.35 18.32 0.60
N ILE A 66 -7.10 18.72 0.32
CA ILE A 66 -6.73 20.07 -0.12
C ILE A 66 -6.72 20.09 -1.65
N PRO A 67 -7.74 20.66 -2.33
CA PRO A 67 -7.79 20.66 -3.79
C PRO A 67 -6.63 21.45 -4.39
N GLY A 68 -6.06 20.93 -5.48
CA GLY A 68 -4.94 21.54 -6.20
C GLY A 68 -3.58 21.25 -5.56
N LEU A 69 -3.29 21.83 -4.39
CA LEU A 69 -1.99 21.68 -3.74
C LEU A 69 -1.75 20.27 -3.19
N GLY A 70 -2.79 19.65 -2.64
CA GLY A 70 -2.70 18.32 -2.07
C GLY A 70 -2.50 17.21 -3.09
N THR A 71 -3.23 17.27 -4.20
CA THR A 71 -3.04 16.35 -5.33
C THR A 71 -1.67 16.50 -5.97
N LEU A 72 -1.16 17.74 -6.10
CA LEU A 72 0.19 17.99 -6.60
C LEU A 72 1.26 17.41 -5.66
N ALA A 73 1.12 17.63 -4.35
CA ALA A 73 2.04 17.07 -3.36
C ALA A 73 2.04 15.53 -3.39
N LEU A 74 0.87 14.90 -3.49
CA LEU A 74 0.78 13.43 -3.62
C LEU A 74 1.36 12.90 -4.93
N LEU A 75 1.23 13.65 -6.03
CA LEU A 75 1.87 13.30 -7.30
C LEU A 75 3.40 13.31 -7.20
N ILE A 76 3.96 14.34 -6.57
CA ILE A 76 5.40 14.44 -6.32
C ILE A 76 5.87 13.28 -5.44
N LEU A 77 5.11 12.99 -4.38
CA LEU A 77 5.44 11.95 -3.42
C LEU A 77 5.34 10.54 -4.04
N ALA A 78 4.41 10.34 -4.98
CA ALA A 78 4.29 9.12 -5.77
C ALA A 78 5.42 8.96 -6.81
N ALA A 79 6.02 10.06 -7.27
CA ALA A 79 7.15 10.06 -8.20
C ALA A 79 8.51 9.87 -7.51
N LEU A 80 8.56 9.94 -6.18
CA LEU A 80 9.78 9.80 -5.41
C LEU A 80 10.28 8.35 -5.44
N PRO A 81 11.60 8.10 -5.59
CA PRO A 81 12.13 6.75 -5.59
C PRO A 81 11.88 6.05 -4.23
N PRO A 82 11.65 4.72 -4.23
CA PRO A 82 11.53 3.95 -3.00
C PRO A 82 12.75 4.11 -2.10
N ASN A 83 12.56 4.01 -0.78
CA ASN A 83 13.65 4.23 0.17
C ASN A 83 14.77 3.17 0.01
N PRO A 84 16.01 3.55 -0.36
CA PRO A 84 17.12 2.61 -0.55
C PRO A 84 17.56 1.91 0.74
N ARG A 85 17.08 2.37 1.90
CA ARG A 85 17.30 1.68 3.18
C ARG A 85 16.56 0.35 3.27
N GLY A 86 15.59 0.07 2.39
CA GLY A 86 14.89 -1.22 2.29
C GLY A 86 15.79 -2.40 1.87
N VAL A 87 16.91 -2.11 1.19
CA VAL A 87 17.90 -3.10 0.74
C VAL A 87 18.53 -3.88 1.91
N ARG A 88 18.49 -3.32 3.13
CA ARG A 88 18.96 -4.02 4.34
C ARG A 88 18.05 -5.18 4.77
N PHE A 89 16.81 -5.20 4.30
CA PHE A 89 15.79 -6.19 4.65
C PHE A 89 15.49 -7.15 3.50
N ASP A 90 16.02 -6.90 2.31
CA ASP A 90 16.04 -7.90 1.25
C ASP A 90 16.89 -9.08 1.74
N ASN A 91 16.26 -10.25 1.89
CA ASN A 91 16.99 -11.49 2.12
C ASN A 91 17.90 -11.70 0.91
N GLN A 92 19.18 -11.38 1.07
CA GLN A 92 20.23 -11.75 0.13
C GLN A 92 20.23 -13.27 0.00
N THR A 93 19.41 -13.78 -0.92
CA THR A 93 19.36 -15.20 -1.20
C THR A 93 20.57 -15.44 -2.05
N ILE A 94 21.65 -15.84 -1.39
CA ILE A 94 22.89 -16.22 -2.05
C ILE A 94 22.54 -17.39 -2.98
N PRO A 95 23.07 -17.41 -4.22
CA PRO A 95 22.69 -18.39 -5.24
C PRO A 95 23.13 -19.81 -4.86
N ASN A 96 22.38 -20.42 -3.92
CA ASN A 96 22.40 -21.84 -3.56
C ASN A 96 21.34 -22.22 -2.50
N GLY A 97 20.29 -21.41 -2.29
CA GLY A 97 19.23 -21.71 -1.30
C GLY A 97 19.71 -21.68 0.17
N THR A 98 20.93 -21.19 0.40
CA THR A 98 21.47 -21.01 1.75
C THR A 98 20.90 -19.70 2.30
N PRO A 99 20.17 -19.70 3.44
CA PRO A 99 19.73 -18.47 4.07
C PRO A 99 20.94 -17.54 4.25
N ALA A 100 20.81 -16.23 4.07
CA ALA A 100 21.92 -15.27 4.26
C ALA A 100 22.62 -15.47 5.62
N ALA A 101 21.85 -15.85 6.65
CA ALA A 101 22.32 -16.20 8.00
C ALA A 101 23.17 -17.49 8.11
N ALA A 102 23.24 -18.28 7.04
CA ALA A 102 24.08 -19.47 6.92
C ALA A 102 25.35 -19.22 6.09
N HIS A 103 25.36 -18.21 5.21
CA HIS A 103 26.61 -17.76 4.57
C HIS A 103 27.47 -16.90 5.51
N ASP A 104 26.83 -16.15 6.41
CA ASP A 104 27.50 -15.49 7.55
C ASP A 104 27.98 -16.47 8.63
N ARG A 105 27.76 -17.78 8.45
CA ARG A 105 28.32 -18.85 9.29
C ARG A 105 29.45 -19.63 8.62
N GLY A 106 29.68 -19.42 7.32
CA GLY A 106 30.76 -20.04 6.56
C GLY A 106 31.97 -19.13 6.33
N ASN A 107 31.80 -17.82 6.51
CA ASN A 107 32.83 -16.79 6.36
C ASN A 107 33.46 -16.35 7.70
N VAL A 108 32.81 -16.60 8.85
CA VAL A 108 33.48 -16.70 10.14
C VAL A 108 34.22 -18.03 10.13
N THR A 109 35.42 -17.99 9.56
CA THR A 109 36.50 -18.85 10.03
C THR A 109 36.55 -18.65 11.54
N TYR A 110 35.94 -19.55 12.30
CA TYR A 110 36.45 -19.87 13.61
C TYR A 110 37.86 -20.36 13.31
N GLU A 111 38.82 -19.42 13.31
CA GLU A 111 40.22 -19.67 13.62
C GLU A 111 40.17 -20.47 14.90
N ARG A 112 40.04 -21.79 14.77
CA ARG A 112 39.96 -22.73 15.86
C ARG A 112 41.29 -22.54 16.58
N PRO A 113 41.34 -21.96 17.79
CA PRO A 113 42.60 -21.80 18.50
C PRO A 113 43.19 -23.16 18.90
N ILE A 114 42.43 -24.24 18.71
CA ILE A 114 42.77 -25.61 19.09
C ILE A 114 43.82 -26.29 18.20
N ALA A 115 44.39 -25.61 17.20
CA ALA A 115 45.58 -26.12 16.50
C ALA A 115 46.91 -25.63 17.09
N ARG A 116 46.90 -24.83 18.18
CA ARG A 116 48.14 -24.34 18.81
C ARG A 116 48.56 -25.10 20.08
N GLU A 117 47.72 -26.00 20.60
CA GLU A 117 47.99 -26.69 21.89
C GLU A 117 48.42 -28.16 21.75
N LEU A 118 48.75 -28.63 20.56
CA LEU A 118 49.27 -29.99 20.33
C LEU A 118 50.56 -29.98 19.53
N ARG A 119 51.40 -28.95 19.74
CA ARG A 119 52.83 -29.08 19.45
C ARG A 119 53.44 -29.82 20.64
N PRO A 120 53.74 -31.13 20.55
CA PRO A 120 54.69 -31.72 21.48
C PRO A 120 56.00 -30.94 21.30
N ASP A 121 56.40 -30.33 22.39
CA ASP A 121 57.71 -29.81 22.69
C ASP A 121 58.77 -30.84 22.30
N LYS A 122 59.25 -30.72 21.07
CA LYS A 122 60.52 -31.32 20.70
C LYS A 122 61.61 -30.56 21.43
N GLU A 123 62.12 -31.22 22.46
CA GLU A 123 63.55 -31.34 22.77
C GLU A 123 64.25 -30.05 23.20
N ASP A 124 64.33 -29.83 24.52
CA ASP A 124 65.51 -29.30 25.18
C ASP A 124 66.32 -30.43 25.84
N ASN A 125 67.16 -31.04 25.00
CA ASN A 125 68.44 -31.67 25.33
C ASN A 125 69.03 -31.32 26.71
N GLN A 126 69.05 -32.29 27.65
CA GLN A 126 70.23 -32.79 28.41
C GLN A 126 70.01 -34.23 28.91
#